data_AF-A0A925I0R0-F1
#
_entry.id   AF-A0A925I0R0-F1
#
_cell.length_a   1.000
_cell.length_b   1.000
_cell.length_c   1.000
_cell.angle_alpha   90.00
_cell.angle_beta   90.00
_cell.angle_gamma   90.00
#
_symmetry.space_group_name_H-M   'P 1'
#
loop_
_entity.id
_entity.type
_entity.pdbx_description
1 polymer ?
#
loop_
_entity_poly.entity_id
_entity_poly.type
_entity_poly.pdbx_seq_one_letter_code
_entity_poly.pdbx_strand_id
1 'polypeptide(L)'
;MTLTYFSRSDRLVCTEVVYRSYEGVGGVQFQLTRRAGRMNLAAEDLIQMALDRNVFAPLAVFCPQHGKQLLTGKEAEQVMRKTHRGS
;
A
#
# COMPACT_ATOMS: atom_id res chain seq x y z
N MET A 1 22.71 11.99 4.48
CA MET A 1 21.74 11.03 5.04
C MET A 1 20.40 11.73 5.09
N THR A 2 19.71 11.81 3.96
CA THR A 2 18.51 12.63 3.80
C THR A 2 17.31 11.76 4.10
N LEU A 3 16.71 11.96 5.26
CA LEU A 3 15.44 11.37 5.64
C LEU A 3 14.35 12.00 4.77
N THR A 4 14.02 11.39 3.64
CA THR A 4 12.85 11.77 2.83
C THR A 4 11.60 11.16 3.48
N TYR A 5 11.31 11.56 4.71
CA TYR A 5 9.99 11.34 5.31
C TYR A 5 9.05 12.31 4.60
N PHE A 6 8.35 11.82 3.57
CA PHE A 6 7.44 12.61 2.74
C PHE A 6 6.37 13.27 3.62
N SER A 7 6.56 14.57 3.83
CA SER A 7 5.72 15.52 4.57
C SER A 7 4.42 15.84 3.84
N ARG A 8 3.64 14.82 3.49
CA ARG A 8 2.44 15.00 2.68
C ARG A 8 1.27 14.24 3.30
N SER A 9 0.30 15.00 3.81
CA SER A 9 -0.94 14.50 4.38
C SER A 9 -1.65 13.49 3.46
N ASP A 10 -1.41 13.52 2.15
CA ASP A 10 -1.89 12.56 1.15
C ASP A 10 -1.37 11.11 1.30
N ARG A 11 -0.31 10.83 2.07
CA ARG A 11 0.17 9.45 2.32
C ARG A 11 -0.20 8.87 3.68
N LEU A 12 -0.37 9.71 4.69
CA LEU A 12 -0.88 9.27 6.01
C LEU A 12 -2.41 9.21 6.03
N VAL A 13 -3.08 10.06 5.26
CA VAL A 13 -4.55 10.13 5.21
C VAL A 13 -5.12 9.13 4.20
N CYS A 14 -4.36 8.68 3.19
CA CYS A 14 -4.90 7.75 2.19
C CYS A 14 -5.24 6.37 2.77
N THR A 15 -4.43 5.82 3.69
CA THR A 15 -4.76 4.54 4.32
C THR A 15 -5.92 4.67 5.31
N GLU A 16 -6.08 5.82 5.97
CA GLU A 16 -7.26 6.11 6.80
C GLU A 16 -8.54 6.22 5.96
N VAL A 17 -8.48 6.88 4.79
CA VAL A 17 -9.62 6.95 3.86
C VAL A 17 -9.98 5.56 3.36
N VAL A 18 -9.01 4.74 2.98
CA VAL A 18 -9.25 3.35 2.58
C VAL A 18 -9.87 2.55 3.73
N TYR A 19 -9.31 2.66 4.94
CA TYR A 19 -9.84 2.01 6.14
C TYR A 19 -11.29 2.41 6.39
N ARG A 20 -11.62 3.71 6.47
CA ARG A 20 -12.98 4.19 6.72
C ARG A 20 -13.96 3.83 5.60
N SER A 21 -13.49 3.70 4.37
CA SER A 21 -14.33 3.36 3.22
C SER A 21 -14.71 1.88 3.17
N TYR A 22 -13.82 0.99 3.64
CA TYR A 22 -13.97 -0.45 3.45
C TYR A 22 -14.09 -1.26 4.74
N GLU A 23 -13.63 -0.78 5.90
CA GLU A 23 -13.68 -1.55 7.14
C GLU A 23 -15.13 -1.98 7.46
N GLY A 24 -15.34 -3.28 7.64
CA GLY A 24 -16.65 -3.87 7.92
C GLY A 24 -17.60 -3.95 6.71
N VAL A 25 -17.24 -3.37 5.57
CA VAL A 25 -18.01 -3.46 4.32
C VAL A 25 -17.61 -4.74 3.59
N GLY A 26 -18.58 -5.56 3.18
CA GLY A 26 -18.32 -6.73 2.33
C GLY A 26 -17.36 -7.77 2.94
N GLY A 27 -17.23 -7.81 4.27
CA GLY A 27 -16.32 -8.72 4.97
C GLY A 27 -14.84 -8.29 4.95
N VAL A 28 -14.54 -7.07 4.50
CA VAL A 28 -13.18 -6.52 4.57
C VAL A 28 -12.80 -6.28 6.01
N GLN A 29 -11.64 -6.82 6.41
CA GLN A 29 -11.06 -6.64 7.74
C GLN A 29 -9.60 -6.21 7.59
N PHE A 30 -9.26 -5.07 8.17
CA PHE A 30 -7.88 -4.59 8.21
C PHE A 30 -7.18 -5.02 9.51
N GLN A 31 -5.94 -5.52 9.38
CA GLN A 31 -5.07 -5.70 10.54
C GLN A 31 -4.37 -4.38 10.85
N LEU A 32 -4.86 -3.67 11.86
CA LEU A 32 -4.23 -2.44 12.32
C LEU A 32 -3.00 -2.76 13.17
N THR A 33 -1.90 -2.05 12.91
CA THR A 33 -0.67 -2.17 13.71
C THR A 33 -0.51 -0.96 14.62
N ARG A 34 0.00 -1.17 15.84
CA ARG A 34 0.26 -0.09 16.79
C ARG A 34 1.60 0.56 16.44
N ARG A 35 1.59 1.85 16.08
CA ARG A 35 2.80 2.66 15.84
C ARG A 35 2.67 3.98 16.62
N ALA A 36 3.69 4.31 17.41
CA ALA A 36 3.71 5.50 18.27
C ALA A 36 2.44 5.68 19.14
N GLY A 37 1.90 4.57 19.67
CA GLY A 37 0.72 4.58 20.55
C GLY A 37 -0.64 4.71 19.85
N ARG A 38 -0.68 4.85 18.53
CA ARG A 38 -1.91 4.89 17.72
C ARG A 38 -2.04 3.62 16.88
N MET A 39 -3.28 3.20 16.63
CA MET A 39 -3.57 2.12 15.67
C MET A 39 -3.57 2.73 14.27
N ASN A 40 -2.74 2.20 13.38
CA ASN A 40 -2.63 2.67 12.01
C ASN A 40 -2.71 1.49 11.04
N LEU A 41 -3.33 1.71 9.89
CA LEU A 41 -3.23 0.82 8.74
C LEU A 41 -1.95 1.16 7.97
N ALA A 42 -1.04 0.20 7.82
CA ALA A 42 0.19 0.42 7.08
C ALA A 42 -0.09 0.30 5.57
N ALA A 43 0.60 1.10 4.76
CA ALA A 43 0.47 1.02 3.31
C ALA A 43 0.94 -0.34 2.78
N GLU A 44 1.91 -0.96 3.47
CA GLU A 44 2.42 -2.28 3.16
C GLU A 44 1.33 -3.36 3.31
N ASP A 45 0.42 -3.20 4.27
CA ASP A 45 -0.70 -4.14 4.49
C ASP A 45 -1.68 -4.10 3.31
N LEU A 46 -1.96 -2.91 2.76
CA LEU A 46 -2.78 -2.77 1.56
C LEU A 46 -2.14 -3.41 0.32
N ILE A 47 -0.82 -3.26 0.18
CA ILE A 47 -0.06 -3.90 -0.89
C ILE A 47 -0.11 -5.42 -0.73
N GLN A 48 0.05 -5.93 0.49
CA GLN A 48 -0.01 -7.36 0.79
C GLN A 48 -1.40 -7.92 0.47
N MET A 49 -2.49 -7.26 0.90
CA MET A 49 -3.86 -7.63 0.54
C MET A 49 -4.07 -7.71 -0.97
N ALA A 50 -3.57 -6.72 -1.73
CA ALA A 50 -3.65 -6.73 -3.18
C ALA A 50 -2.85 -7.90 -3.81
N LEU A 51 -1.66 -8.20 -3.29
CA LEU A 51 -0.82 -9.31 -3.75
C LEU A 51 -1.40 -10.69 -3.44
N ASP A 52 -2.14 -10.81 -2.32
CA ASP A 52 -2.84 -12.01 -1.91
C ASP A 52 -4.20 -12.15 -2.61
N ARG A 53 -4.57 -11.17 -3.46
CA ARG A 53 -5.87 -11.06 -4.12
C ARG A 53 -7.03 -11.08 -3.13
N ASN A 54 -6.79 -10.54 -1.94
CA ASN A 54 -7.77 -10.39 -0.89
C ASN A 54 -8.29 -8.95 -0.91
N VAL A 55 -9.56 -8.75 -1.27
CA VAL A 55 -10.25 -7.44 -1.35
C VAL A 55 -9.78 -6.52 -2.49
N PHE A 56 -8.47 -6.45 -2.76
CA PHE A 56 -7.89 -5.56 -3.76
C PHE A 56 -7.19 -6.32 -4.88
N ALA A 57 -7.05 -5.65 -6.03
CA ALA A 57 -6.28 -6.12 -7.16
C ALA A 57 -5.34 -5.01 -7.67
N PRO A 58 -4.05 -5.29 -7.89
CA PRO A 58 -3.13 -4.31 -8.43
C PRO A 58 -3.42 -4.07 -9.92
N LEU A 59 -3.72 -2.82 -10.28
CA LEU A 59 -3.98 -2.45 -11.68
C LEU A 59 -2.73 -1.87 -12.35
N ALA A 60 -1.97 -1.06 -11.62
CA ALA A 60 -0.80 -0.38 -12.13
C ALA A 60 0.21 -0.05 -11.03
N VAL A 61 1.48 0.04 -11.41
CA VAL A 61 2.60 0.33 -10.50
C VAL A 61 3.54 1.31 -11.15
N PHE A 62 3.91 2.33 -10.40
CA PHE A 62 4.99 3.24 -10.76
C PHE A 62 6.16 3.05 -9.79
N CYS A 63 7.28 2.53 -10.29
CA CYS A 63 8.48 2.27 -9.50
C CYS A 63 9.70 2.83 -10.23
N PRO A 64 10.19 4.03 -9.86
CA PRO A 64 11.33 4.68 -10.51
C PRO A 64 12.61 3.83 -10.57
N GLN A 65 12.80 2.92 -9.62
CA GLN A 65 13.92 1.98 -9.58
C GLN A 65 13.86 0.91 -10.69
N HIS A 66 12.68 0.65 -11.24
CA HIS A 66 12.41 -0.34 -12.29
C HIS A 66 12.03 0.30 -13.64
N GLY A 67 12.04 1.64 -13.73
CA GLY A 67 11.75 2.38 -14.96
C GLY A 67 10.96 3.67 -14.70
N LYS A 68 10.85 4.51 -15.73
CA LYS A 68 10.08 5.76 -15.69
C LYS A 68 8.64 5.61 -16.20
N GLN A 69 8.23 4.39 -16.55
CA GLN A 69 6.91 4.10 -17.12
C GLN A 69 5.99 3.51 -16.06
N LEU A 70 4.69 3.72 -16.27
CA LEU A 70 3.65 3.04 -15.50
C LEU A 70 3.55 1.60 -16.02
N LEU A 71 3.76 0.63 -15.13
CA LEU A 71 3.61 -0.78 -15.43
C LEU A 71 2.19 -1.22 -15.10
N THR A 72 1.65 -2.17 -15.85
CA THR A 72 0.30 -2.72 -15.65
C THR A 72 0.32 -4.25 -15.73
N GLY A 73 -0.79 -4.89 -15.34
CA GLY A 73 -0.95 -6.34 -15.45
C GLY A 73 0.15 -7.13 -14.71
N LYS A 74 0.68 -8.17 -15.36
CA LYS A 74 1.66 -9.08 -14.74
C LYS A 74 2.97 -8.41 -14.36
N GLU A 75 3.41 -7.41 -15.12
CA GLU A 75 4.66 -6.68 -14.85
C GLU A 75 4.52 -5.85 -13.57
N ALA A 76 3.36 -5.22 -13.36
CA ALA A 76 3.05 -4.51 -12.12
C ALA A 76 3.10 -5.46 -10.90
N GLU A 77 2.45 -6.62 -10.99
CA GLU A 77 2.47 -7.62 -9.92
C GLU A 77 3.89 -8.08 -9.57
N GLN A 78 4.72 -8.35 -10.59
CA GLN A 78 6.10 -8.77 -10.39
C GLN A 78 6.95 -7.70 -9.70
N VAL A 79 6.81 -6.44 -10.11
CA VAL A 79 7.53 -5.33 -9.49
C VAL A 79 7.08 -5.12 -8.05
N MET A 80 5.77 -5.13 -7.76
CA MET A 80 5.26 -5.03 -6.38
C MET A 80 5.81 -6.14 -5.48
N ARG A 81 5.82 -7.39 -5.95
CA ARG A 81 6.38 -8.51 -5.18
C ARG A 81 7.86 -8.31 -4.86
N LYS A 82 8.65 -7.75 -5.78
CA LYS A 82 10.07 -7.48 -5.57
C LYS A 82 10.34 -6.32 -4.61
N THR A 83 9.48 -5.31 -4.57
CA THR A 83 9.78 -4.05 -3.86
C THR A 83 9.04 -3.85 -2.53
N HIS A 84 7.92 -4.53 -2.28
CA HIS A 84 7.09 -4.26 -1.08
C HIS A 84 7.72 -4.61 0.27
N ARG A 85 8.78 -5.43 0.32
CA ARG A 85 9.46 -5.87 1.56
C ARG A 85 10.80 -5.20 1.84
N GLY A 86 11.20 -4.22 1.03
CA GLY A 86 12.58 -3.73 0.98
C GLY A 86 12.77 -2.22 1.04
N SER A 87 11.98 -1.48 1.82
CA SER A 87 12.24 -0.05 2.02
C SER A 87 12.06 0.41 3.45
#